data_AF-A0A497QRS8-F1
#
_entry.id   AF-A0A497QRS8-F1
#
_cell.length_a   1.000
_cell.length_b   1.000
_cell.length_c   1.000
_cell.angle_alpha   90.00
_cell.angle_beta   90.00
_cell.angle_gamma   90.00
#
_symmetry.space_group_name_H-M   'P 1'
#
loop_
_entity.id
_entity.type
_entity.pdbx_description
1 polymer ?
#
loop_
_entity_poly.entity_id
_entity_poly.type
_entity_poly.pdbx_seq_one_letter_code
_entity_poly.pdbx_strand_id
1 'polypeptide(L)'
;MTFLDVYSILVPILTLLALLYAAVQDLLFREVRHEFVWLSMVGAGFVLDILYLIFYDGPRVFSDVLAEMLLNIVLGFLLGFLLFYIGAWGGADSKALWSLAVLVPLHPFLERTPFLFLPDSPLLIIDSSVVSILLNSALFALFYPLILLLYNSIRALRSPPFLEVQGSFFD
;
A
#
# COMPACT_ATOMS: atom_id res chain seq x y z
N MET A 1 12.82 4.42 24.38
CA MET A 1 12.06 3.84 23.27
C MET A 1 10.70 3.51 23.84
N THR A 2 9.70 4.32 23.52
CA THR A 2 8.30 4.11 23.95
C THR A 2 7.65 3.03 23.08
N PHE A 3 6.46 2.58 23.45
CA PHE A 3 5.70 1.66 22.59
C PHE A 3 5.41 2.29 21.22
N LEU A 4 5.14 3.59 21.17
CA LEU A 4 4.90 4.34 19.94
C LEU A 4 6.13 4.30 19.02
N ASP A 5 7.34 4.43 19.57
CA ASP A 5 8.58 4.28 18.79
C ASP A 5 8.69 2.88 18.17
N VAL A 6 8.42 1.83 18.97
CA VAL A 6 8.44 0.44 18.50
C VAL A 6 7.42 0.23 17.39
N TYR A 7 6.19 0.71 17.58
CA TYR A 7 5.10 0.62 16.62
C TYR A 7 5.48 1.29 15.29
N SER A 8 6.06 2.50 15.34
CA SER A 8 6.47 3.28 14.16
C SER A 8 7.53 2.58 13.30
N ILE A 9 8.31 1.66 13.87
CA ILE A 9 9.36 0.90 13.18
C ILE A 9 8.83 -0.47 12.74
N LEU A 10 8.09 -1.15 13.62
CA LEU A 10 7.64 -2.51 13.42
C LEU A 10 6.58 -2.61 12.32
N VAL A 11 5.61 -1.68 12.31
CA VAL A 11 4.53 -1.65 11.31
C VAL A 11 5.06 -1.54 9.87
N PRO A 12 5.96 -0.58 9.54
CA PRO A 12 6.57 -0.53 8.20
C PRO A 12 7.35 -1.78 7.81
N ILE A 13 8.08 -2.38 8.75
CA ILE A 13 8.86 -3.60 8.48
C ILE A 13 7.93 -4.76 8.15
N LEU A 14 6.88 -4.99 8.95
CA LEU A 14 5.90 -6.03 8.67
C LEU A 14 5.20 -5.80 7.33
N THR A 15 4.83 -4.56 7.07
CA THR A 15 4.18 -4.16 5.81
C THR A 15 5.08 -4.44 4.61
N LEU A 16 6.35 -4.03 4.68
CA LEU A 16 7.33 -4.24 3.62
C LEU A 16 7.55 -5.73 3.36
N LEU A 17 7.73 -6.54 4.41
CA LEU A 17 7.94 -7.98 4.28
C LEU A 17 6.71 -8.67 3.65
N ALA A 18 5.50 -8.33 4.09
CA ALA A 18 4.27 -8.91 3.56
C ALA A 18 4.03 -8.53 2.10
N LEU A 19 4.20 -7.25 1.74
CA LEU A 19 4.04 -6.78 0.36
C LEU A 19 5.13 -7.31 -0.56
N LEU A 20 6.39 -7.40 -0.09
CA LEU A 20 7.47 -7.99 -0.88
C LEU A 20 7.20 -9.47 -1.13
N TYR A 21 6.74 -10.21 -0.13
CA TYR A 21 6.34 -11.60 -0.30
C TYR A 21 5.20 -11.73 -1.32
N ALA A 22 4.15 -10.91 -1.19
CA ALA A 22 3.03 -10.91 -2.14
C ALA A 22 3.48 -10.57 -3.57
N ALA A 23 4.36 -9.58 -3.73
CA ALA A 23 4.91 -9.21 -5.04
C ALA A 23 5.77 -10.32 -5.66
N VAL A 24 6.59 -11.02 -4.86
CA VAL A 24 7.36 -12.18 -5.33
C VAL A 24 6.44 -13.32 -5.76
N GLN A 25 5.39 -13.62 -4.99
CA GLN A 25 4.41 -14.64 -5.36
C GLN A 25 3.68 -14.28 -6.65
N ASP A 26 3.26 -13.02 -6.81
CA ASP A 26 2.61 -12.54 -8.01
C ASP A 26 3.53 -12.63 -9.25
N LEU A 27 4.81 -12.27 -9.10
CA LEU A 27 5.80 -12.40 -10.18
C LEU A 27 6.06 -13.87 -10.59
N LEU A 28 6.12 -14.78 -9.62
CA LEU A 28 6.46 -16.19 -9.87
C LEU A 28 5.27 -17.02 -10.35
N PHE A 29 4.08 -16.79 -9.80
CA PHE A 29 2.92 -17.66 -9.97
C PHE A 29 1.71 -16.97 -10.58
N ARG A 30 1.77 -15.66 -10.85
CA ARG A 30 0.65 -14.82 -11.29
C ARG A 30 -0.56 -14.80 -10.36
N GLU A 31 -0.37 -15.30 -9.14
CA GLU A 31 -1.38 -15.39 -8.11
C GLU A 31 -0.70 -15.34 -6.74
N VAL A 32 -1.31 -14.63 -5.79
CA VAL A 32 -0.92 -14.73 -4.39
C VAL A 32 -1.61 -15.95 -3.79
N ARG A 33 -0.97 -17.11 -3.95
CA ARG A 33 -1.51 -18.44 -3.59
C ARG A 33 -1.94 -18.58 -2.13
N HIS A 34 -1.30 -17.83 -1.25
CA HIS A 34 -1.51 -17.95 0.20
C HIS A 34 -2.27 -16.73 0.73
N GLU A 35 -3.57 -16.90 0.95
CA GLU A 35 -4.41 -15.86 1.59
C GLU A 35 -3.97 -15.51 3.01
N PHE A 36 -3.15 -16.37 3.62
CA PHE A 36 -2.55 -16.15 4.93
C PHE A 36 -1.77 -14.84 5.02
N VAL A 37 -1.19 -14.32 3.92
CA VAL A 37 -0.49 -13.03 3.96
C VAL A 37 -1.44 -11.90 4.36
N TRP A 38 -2.62 -11.82 3.74
CA TRP A 38 -3.62 -10.78 4.02
C TRP A 38 -4.19 -10.93 5.42
N LEU A 39 -4.52 -12.16 5.82
CA LEU A 39 -5.02 -12.46 7.17
C LEU A 39 -3.99 -12.14 8.25
N SER A 40 -2.72 -12.44 8.01
CA SER A 40 -1.63 -12.13 8.94
C SER A 40 -1.43 -10.63 9.11
N MET A 41 -1.53 -9.85 8.03
CA MET A 41 -1.48 -8.39 8.08
C MET A 41 -2.64 -7.80 8.89
N VAL A 42 -3.88 -8.25 8.64
CA VAL A 42 -5.06 -7.80 9.39
C VAL A 42 -4.97 -8.19 10.87
N GLY A 43 -4.59 -9.44 11.16
CA GLY A 43 -4.45 -9.92 12.53
C GLY A 43 -3.34 -9.20 13.31
N ALA A 44 -2.17 -9.02 12.70
CA ALA A 44 -1.07 -8.28 13.30
C ALA A 44 -1.42 -6.81 13.50
N GLY A 45 -2.03 -6.16 12.49
CA GLY A 45 -2.50 -4.78 12.56
C GLY A 45 -3.46 -4.57 13.72
N PHE A 46 -4.52 -5.37 13.77
CA PHE A 46 -5.52 -5.28 14.84
C PHE A 46 -4.91 -5.40 16.25
N VAL A 47 -4.00 -6.36 16.47
CA VAL A 47 -3.32 -6.51 17.77
C VAL A 47 -2.43 -5.31 18.07
N LEU A 48 -1.62 -4.88 17.11
CA LEU A 48 -0.70 -3.75 17.29
C LEU A 48 -1.45 -2.44 17.53
N ASP A 49 -2.58 -2.23 16.86
CA ASP A 49 -3.43 -1.05 16.98
C ASP A 49 -4.10 -0.97 18.35
N ILE A 50 -4.62 -2.09 18.86
CA ILE A 50 -5.16 -2.15 20.22
C ILE A 50 -4.05 -1.82 21.23
N LEU A 51 -2.87 -2.41 21.08
CA LEU A 51 -1.74 -2.11 21.96
C LEU A 51 -1.31 -0.65 21.85
N TYR A 52 -1.33 -0.07 20.64
CA TYR A 52 -1.04 1.34 20.41
C TYR A 52 -2.02 2.24 21.17
N LEU A 53 -3.31 1.95 21.11
CA LEU A 53 -4.33 2.70 21.85
C LEU A 53 -4.20 2.55 23.37
N ILE A 54 -3.87 1.36 23.88
CA ILE A 54 -3.68 1.10 25.31
C ILE A 54 -2.46 1.86 25.86
N PHE A 55 -1.37 1.87 25.12
CA PHE A 55 -0.11 2.52 25.51
C PHE A 55 0.06 3.92 24.94
N TYR A 56 -1.03 4.54 24.48
CA TYR A 56 -0.98 5.86 23.86
C TYR A 56 -0.58 6.93 24.90
N ASP A 57 0.62 7.48 24.73
CA ASP A 57 1.18 8.58 25.53
C ASP A 57 1.57 9.80 24.68
N GLY A 58 1.08 9.85 23.44
CA GLY A 58 1.42 10.87 22.46
C GLY A 58 0.78 12.25 22.74
N PRO A 59 1.21 13.29 22.00
CA PRO A 59 0.78 14.67 22.22
C PRO A 59 -0.61 15.00 21.66
N ARG A 60 -1.21 14.13 20.82
CA ARG A 60 -2.53 14.37 20.22
C ARG A 60 -3.65 13.91 21.16
N VAL A 61 -4.85 14.45 20.98
CA VAL A 61 -6.01 13.99 21.74
C VAL A 61 -6.36 12.56 21.30
N PHE A 62 -6.59 11.66 22.27
CA PHE A 62 -6.90 10.25 22.01
C PHE A 62 -8.08 10.06 21.03
N SER A 63 -9.11 10.91 21.12
CA SER A 63 -10.27 10.88 20.22
C SER A 63 -9.89 11.08 18.75
N ASP A 64 -8.91 11.94 18.50
CA ASP A 64 -8.51 12.33 17.14
C ASP A 64 -7.73 11.19 16.51
N VAL A 65 -6.83 10.57 17.28
CA VAL A 65 -6.08 9.37 16.88
C VAL A 65 -7.01 8.22 16.56
N LEU A 66 -7.99 7.95 17.43
CA LEU A 66 -8.97 6.89 17.19
C LEU A 66 -9.82 7.18 15.94
N ALA A 67 -10.25 8.43 15.75
CA ALA A 67 -11.01 8.84 14.57
C ALA A 67 -10.18 8.69 13.28
N GLU A 68 -8.90 9.04 13.29
CA GLU A 68 -7.97 8.88 12.16
C GLU A 68 -7.81 7.40 11.79
N MET A 69 -7.57 6.51 12.77
CA MET A 69 -7.46 5.07 12.54
C MET A 69 -8.74 4.49 11.93
N LEU A 70 -9.90 4.84 12.50
CA LEU A 70 -11.19 4.38 12.00
C LEU A 70 -11.50 4.91 10.60
N LEU A 71 -11.22 6.19 10.34
CA LEU A 71 -11.41 6.76 9.01
C LEU A 71 -10.52 6.04 7.99
N ASN A 72 -9.26 5.77 8.32
CA ASN A 72 -8.35 5.07 7.44
C ASN A 72 -8.86 3.66 7.08
N ILE A 73 -9.35 2.90 8.05
CA ILE A 73 -9.93 1.57 7.83
C ILE A 73 -11.16 1.66 6.93
N VAL A 74 -12.08 2.60 7.20
CA VAL A 74 -13.30 2.79 6.41
C VAL A 74 -12.97 3.21 4.98
N LEU A 75 -12.08 4.19 4.80
CA LEU A 75 -11.62 4.64 3.49
C LEU A 75 -10.96 3.49 2.73
N GLY A 76 -10.07 2.74 3.37
CA GLY A 76 -9.43 1.60 2.75
C GLY A 76 -10.44 0.55 2.30
N PHE A 77 -11.40 0.20 3.16
CA PHE A 77 -12.43 -0.76 2.79
C PHE A 77 -13.26 -0.27 1.59
N LEU A 78 -13.75 0.97 1.65
CA LEU A 78 -14.57 1.59 0.59
C LEU A 78 -13.81 1.69 -0.74
N LEU A 79 -12.56 2.16 -0.73
CA LEU A 79 -11.74 2.29 -1.93
C LEU A 79 -11.46 0.92 -2.56
N GLY A 80 -11.01 -0.05 -1.77
CA GLY A 80 -10.77 -1.41 -2.26
C GLY A 80 -12.03 -2.06 -2.82
N PHE A 81 -13.18 -1.86 -2.15
CA PHE A 81 -14.46 -2.37 -2.63
C PHE A 81 -14.91 -1.72 -3.94
N LEU A 82 -14.83 -0.38 -4.03
CA LEU A 82 -15.21 0.36 -5.23
C LEU A 82 -14.34 -0.02 -6.42
N LEU A 83 -13.01 -0.05 -6.25
CA LEU A 83 -12.06 -0.37 -7.31
C LEU A 83 -12.21 -1.81 -7.80
N PHE A 84 -12.51 -2.75 -6.89
CA PHE A 84 -12.88 -4.12 -7.25
C PHE A 84 -14.18 -4.18 -8.05
N TYR A 85 -15.22 -3.50 -7.57
CA TYR A 85 -16.56 -3.58 -8.17
C TYR A 85 -16.62 -2.99 -9.58
N ILE A 86 -15.90 -1.89 -9.84
CA ILE A 86 -15.82 -1.29 -11.18
C ILE A 86 -14.89 -2.07 -12.13
N GLY A 87 -14.22 -3.12 -11.64
CA GLY A 87 -13.28 -3.93 -12.42
C GLY A 87 -11.95 -3.23 -12.72
N ALA A 88 -11.63 -2.14 -12.01
CA ALA A 88 -10.35 -1.45 -12.19
C ALA A 88 -9.20 -2.27 -11.61
N TRP A 89 -9.44 -2.97 -10.49
CA TRP A 89 -8.43 -3.71 -9.74
C TRP A 89 -8.77 -5.19 -9.59
N GLY A 90 -7.72 -6.00 -9.46
CA GLY A 90 -7.85 -7.41 -9.15
C GLY A 90 -8.25 -7.67 -7.70
N GLY A 91 -8.61 -8.92 -7.41
CA GLY A 91 -8.91 -9.35 -6.04
C GLY A 91 -7.70 -9.24 -5.10
N ALA A 92 -6.48 -9.44 -5.61
CA ALA A 92 -5.25 -9.33 -4.82
C ALA A 92 -4.99 -7.88 -4.36
N ASP A 93 -5.09 -6.91 -5.27
CA ASP A 93 -4.85 -5.49 -4.95
C ASP A 93 -5.87 -4.96 -3.94
N SER A 94 -7.12 -5.38 -4.08
CA SER A 94 -8.21 -5.00 -3.18
C SER A 94 -7.99 -5.57 -1.77
N LYS A 95 -7.59 -6.85 -1.68
CA LYS A 95 -7.22 -7.49 -0.41
C LYS A 95 -6.00 -6.82 0.22
N ALA A 96 -4.99 -6.45 -0.58
CA ALA A 96 -3.81 -5.74 -0.11
C ALA A 96 -4.18 -4.38 0.49
N LEU A 97 -5.06 -3.63 -0.17
CA LEU A 97 -5.50 -2.33 0.32
C LEU A 97 -6.31 -2.45 1.62
N TRP A 98 -7.20 -3.44 1.73
CA TRP A 98 -7.91 -3.72 2.99
C TRP A 98 -6.96 -4.11 4.12
N SER A 99 -5.98 -4.96 3.84
CA SER A 99 -5.01 -5.38 4.86
C SER A 99 -4.07 -4.25 5.28
N LEU A 100 -3.70 -3.37 4.35
CA LEU A 100 -2.92 -2.15 4.64
C LEU A 100 -3.70 -1.17 5.51
N ALA A 101 -5.01 -1.03 5.27
CA ALA A 101 -5.86 -0.13 6.03
C ALA A 101 -5.90 -0.46 7.52
N VAL A 102 -5.75 -1.75 7.87
CA VAL A 102 -5.67 -2.25 9.24
C VAL A 102 -4.24 -2.33 9.76
N LEU A 103 -3.25 -2.71 8.95
CA LEU A 103 -1.87 -2.83 9.44
C LEU A 103 -1.19 -1.48 9.64
N VAL A 104 -1.54 -0.50 8.81
CA VAL A 104 -0.94 0.84 8.82
C VAL A 104 -2.06 1.87 8.94
N PRO A 105 -2.80 1.96 10.07
CA PRO A 105 -3.91 2.89 10.20
C PRO A 105 -3.46 4.34 10.40
N LEU A 106 -2.24 4.54 10.91
CA LEU A 106 -1.62 5.85 11.13
C LEU A 106 -0.33 5.93 10.33
N HIS A 107 -0.01 7.12 9.79
CA HIS A 107 1.24 7.30 9.08
C HIS A 107 2.42 7.27 10.07
N PRO A 108 3.38 6.35 9.96
CA PRO A 108 4.48 6.17 10.93
C PRO A 108 5.44 7.37 10.99
N PHE A 109 5.42 8.24 9.97
CA PHE A 109 6.26 9.42 9.85
C PHE A 109 5.50 10.76 9.91
N LEU A 110 4.21 10.74 10.32
CA LEU A 110 3.35 11.94 10.34
C LEU A 110 3.94 13.06 11.21
N GLU A 111 4.68 12.76 12.27
CA GLU A 111 5.28 13.79 13.13
C GLU A 111 6.65 14.29 12.65
N ARG A 112 7.26 13.64 11.65
CA ARG A 112 8.66 13.85 11.25
C ARG A 112 8.87 14.41 9.84
N THR A 113 7.81 14.76 9.12
CA THR A 113 7.89 15.22 7.71
C THR A 113 7.57 16.71 7.56
N PRO A 114 8.50 17.64 7.85
CA PRO A 114 8.22 19.08 7.92
C PRO A 114 7.86 19.76 6.58
N PHE A 115 7.96 19.06 5.44
CA PHE A 115 7.91 19.69 4.12
C PHE A 115 6.53 19.66 3.43
N LEU A 116 5.54 18.95 3.98
CA LEU A 116 4.24 18.78 3.32
C LEU A 116 3.02 18.98 4.23
N PHE A 117 3.23 19.40 5.48
CA PHE A 117 2.11 19.73 6.36
C PHE A 117 1.60 21.13 6.07
N LEU A 118 0.36 21.19 5.59
CA LEU A 118 -0.56 22.26 5.93
C LEU A 118 -1.02 21.96 7.37
N PRO A 119 -0.49 22.66 8.40
CA PRO A 119 -0.68 22.28 9.81
C PRO A 119 -2.14 22.30 10.28
N ASP A 120 -3.02 22.90 9.46
CA ASP A 120 -4.45 23.08 9.70
C ASP A 120 -5.29 22.65 8.50
N SER A 121 -4.84 21.66 7.71
CA SER A 121 -5.66 21.21 6.58
C SER A 121 -6.92 20.48 7.11
N PRO A 122 -8.14 20.92 6.76
CA PRO A 122 -9.37 20.30 7.24
C PRO A 122 -9.65 18.93 6.59
N LEU A 123 -8.71 18.40 5.81
CA LEU A 123 -8.89 17.24 4.94
C LEU A 123 -8.23 16.01 5.56
N LEU A 124 -8.85 15.49 6.62
CA LEU A 124 -8.49 14.22 7.31
C LEU A 124 -8.31 13.02 6.35
N ILE A 125 -8.88 13.13 5.14
CA ILE A 125 -8.81 12.13 4.06
C ILE A 125 -7.42 12.10 3.39
N ILE A 126 -6.73 13.23 3.26
CA ILE A 126 -5.41 13.28 2.60
C ILE A 126 -4.33 12.72 3.52
N ASP A 127 -4.51 12.91 4.84
CA ASP A 127 -3.60 12.40 5.87
C ASP A 127 -3.75 10.88 6.11
N SER A 128 -4.79 10.26 5.55
CA SER A 128 -4.96 8.79 5.57
C SER A 128 -3.75 8.10 4.93
N SER A 129 -3.15 7.19 5.70
CA SER A 129 -2.02 6.38 5.25
C SER A 129 -2.34 5.57 3.99
N VAL A 130 -3.55 5.02 3.88
CA VAL A 130 -3.99 4.24 2.71
C VAL A 130 -4.03 5.12 1.46
N VAL A 131 -4.60 6.33 1.57
CA VAL A 131 -4.65 7.28 0.46
C VAL A 131 -3.23 7.70 0.06
N SER A 132 -2.37 7.99 1.03
CA SER A 132 -0.97 8.32 0.77
C SER A 132 -0.22 7.18 0.06
N ILE A 133 -0.33 5.94 0.53
CA ILE A 133 0.28 4.76 -0.11
C ILE A 133 -0.25 4.58 -1.53
N LEU A 134 -1.56 4.72 -1.72
CA LEU A 134 -2.21 4.61 -3.02
C LEU A 134 -1.70 5.66 -4.02
N LEU A 135 -1.70 6.93 -3.63
CA LEU A 135 -1.26 8.02 -4.51
C LEU A 135 0.24 7.93 -4.82
N ASN A 136 1.08 7.66 -3.81
CA ASN A 136 2.51 7.48 -4.03
C ASN A 136 2.79 6.27 -4.94
N SER A 137 2.10 5.14 -4.75
CA SER A 137 2.27 3.98 -5.62
C SER A 137 1.78 4.24 -7.05
N ALA A 138 0.68 4.97 -7.24
CA ALA A 138 0.21 5.40 -8.55
C ALA A 138 1.22 6.31 -9.26
N LEU A 139 1.86 7.25 -8.54
CA LEU A 139 2.94 8.08 -9.08
C LEU A 139 4.13 7.24 -9.55
N PHE A 140 4.51 6.20 -8.79
CA PHE A 140 5.55 5.26 -9.23
C PHE A 140 5.13 4.45 -10.46
N ALA A 141 3.85 4.03 -10.54
CA ALA A 141 3.32 3.28 -11.67
C ALA A 141 3.36 4.08 -12.99
N LEU A 142 3.30 5.42 -12.95
CA LEU A 142 3.45 6.28 -14.13
C LEU A 142 4.80 6.12 -14.84
N PHE A 143 5.85 5.67 -14.13
CA PHE A 143 7.16 5.41 -14.73
C PHE A 143 7.21 4.06 -15.46
N TYR A 144 6.28 3.14 -15.21
CA TYR A 144 6.31 1.80 -15.78
C TYR A 144 6.23 1.81 -17.32
N PRO A 145 5.32 2.56 -17.97
CA PRO A 145 5.32 2.68 -19.44
C PRO A 145 6.61 3.28 -20.00
N LEU A 146 7.25 4.22 -19.29
CA LEU A 146 8.53 4.81 -19.72
C LEU A 146 9.66 3.79 -19.67
N ILE A 147 9.70 2.96 -18.62
CA ILE A 147 10.67 1.87 -18.51
C ILE A 147 10.46 0.85 -19.64
N LEU A 148 9.21 0.47 -19.93
CA LEU A 148 8.90 -0.44 -21.02
C LEU A 148 9.26 0.15 -22.40
N LEU A 149 9.01 1.43 -22.62
CA LEU A 149 9.39 2.13 -23.84
C LEU A 149 10.92 2.06 -24.03
N LEU A 150 11.69 2.44 -23.01
CA LEU A 150 13.15 2.38 -23.08
C LEU A 150 13.67 0.97 -23.32
N TYR A 151 13.12 -0.02 -22.61
CA TYR A 151 13.47 -1.42 -22.79
C TYR A 151 13.21 -1.90 -24.23
N ASN A 152 12.02 -1.61 -24.76
CA ASN A 152 11.63 -1.99 -26.11
C ASN A 152 12.44 -1.24 -27.17
N SER A 153 12.73 0.05 -26.99
CA SER A 153 13.59 0.83 -27.89
C SER A 153 15.02 0.29 -27.95
N ILE A 154 15.62 -0.04 -26.80
CA ILE A 154 16.96 -0.64 -26.73
C ILE A 154 16.97 -2.01 -27.41
N ARG A 155 15.94 -2.83 -27.19
CA ARG A 155 15.81 -4.14 -27.82
C ARG A 155 15.62 -4.02 -29.33
N ALA A 156 14.82 -3.05 -29.79
CA ALA A 156 14.60 -2.78 -31.20
C ALA A 156 15.90 -2.33 -31.90
N LEU A 157 16.73 -1.52 -31.24
CA LEU A 157 18.03 -1.10 -31.76
C LEU A 157 19.04 -2.26 -31.88
N ARG A 158 18.91 -3.31 -31.06
CA ARG A 158 19.81 -4.47 -31.05
C ARG A 158 19.33 -5.63 -31.92
N SER A 159 18.07 -5.62 -32.35
CA SER A 159 17.50 -6.68 -33.17
C SER A 159 17.54 -6.23 -34.64
N PRO A 160 17.82 -7.13 -35.61
CA PRO A 160 17.64 -6.79 -37.01
C PRO A 160 16.18 -6.35 -37.23
N PRO A 161 15.93 -5.35 -38.11
CA PRO A 161 14.66 -4.61 -38.15
C PRO A 161 13.41 -5.44 -38.51
N PHE A 162 13.55 -6.74 -38.79
CA PHE A 162 12.47 -7.62 -39.25
C PHE A 162 12.65 -9.07 -38.77
N LEU A 163 12.91 -9.31 -37.49
CA LEU A 163 12.48 -10.60 -36.93
C LEU A 163 10.98 -10.49 -36.71
N GLU A 164 10.21 -11.28 -37.47
CA GLU A 164 8.77 -11.46 -37.30
C GLU A 164 8.45 -11.42 -35.81
N VAL A 165 7.60 -10.47 -35.41
CA VAL A 165 6.81 -10.63 -34.20
C VAL A 165 5.96 -11.87 -34.49
N GLN A 166 6.49 -13.06 -34.16
CA GLN A 166 5.67 -14.24 -33.99
C GLN A 166 4.79 -13.93 -32.79
N GLY A 167 3.71 -13.20 -33.07
CA GLY A 167 2.59 -13.16 -32.18
C GLY A 167 2.12 -14.60 -32.10
N SER A 168 2.39 -15.26 -30.98
CA SER A 168 1.58 -16.40 -30.55
C SER A 168 0.20 -15.88 -30.18
N PHE A 169 -0.53 -15.38 -31.19
CA PHE A 169 -1.96 -15.18 -31.11
C PHE A 169 -2.57 -16.50 -31.54
N PHE A 170 -3.05 -17.23 -30.52
CA PHE A 170 -3.74 -18.52 -30.57
C PHE A 170 -2.83 -19.75 -30.74
N ASP A 171 -2.99 -20.64 -29.76
CA ASP A 171 -3.05 -22.11 -29.84
C ASP A 171 -2.07 -22.87 -30.77
#